data_AF-A0A954TP43-F1
#
_entry.id   AF-A0A954TP43-F1
#
_cell.length_a   1.000
_cell.length_b   1.000
_cell.length_c   1.000
_cell.angle_alpha   90.00
_cell.angle_beta   90.00
_cell.angle_gamma   90.00
#
_symmetry.space_group_name_H-M   'P 1'
#
loop_
_entity.id
_entity.type
_entity.pdbx_description
1 polymer ?
#
loop_
_entity_poly.entity_id
_entity_poly.type
_entity_poly.pdbx_seq_one_letter_code
_entity_poly.pdbx_strand_id
1 'polypeptide(L)'
;MRRNDRRQFLANVGSGMLVGSLGVSLASDLNISSAYGEDRDDRLTFGDMEPLVALMQETPLSRLQHVLLDQINGGTGLSTLIAAGSLANARTFGGHDYIGFHTFMALTPALAMSTELPSERRALPVMKVLYRNTDRIQQFGGSSHEVLRRLDASKHEGPGSTGKQLQSAAREADFGKAEHLMAAMTDQAPAKLFNRVQFPVQDEADVHRVVLAWRAWLAIGLVGEQHANTLLRQSVHYCVKASKDRIDRGRPEPELWALVPKLLDQYKLLGKPAGSRQGDDRWVEDLAWTIFRGNRAEAADAAAQALAEGYSPDQVGEAMSVAANLLLLHDPGRSQDQD
;
A
#
# COMPACT_ATOMS: atom_id res chain seq x y z
N MET A 1 29.00 10.81 11.59
CA MET A 1 29.74 9.98 12.57
C MET A 1 29.19 10.23 13.97
N ARG A 2 28.39 9.31 14.52
CA ARG A 2 28.08 9.25 15.95
C ARG A 2 28.45 7.85 16.44
N ARG A 3 29.17 7.82 17.57
CA ARG A 3 29.87 6.67 18.15
C ARG A 3 28.89 5.59 18.61
N ASN A 4 29.07 4.34 18.15
CA ASN A 4 28.64 3.16 18.90
C ASN A 4 29.34 3.21 20.26
N ASP A 5 28.57 3.23 21.36
CA ASP A 5 29.16 3.33 22.70
C ASP A 5 29.92 2.04 23.02
N ARG A 6 31.16 2.15 23.53
CA ARG A 6 32.03 1.01 23.87
C ARG A 6 31.35 0.05 24.85
N ARG A 7 30.41 0.56 25.65
CA ARG A 7 29.55 -0.23 26.54
C ARG A 7 28.69 -1.24 25.80
N GLN A 8 28.10 -0.88 24.66
CA GLN A 8 27.27 -1.79 23.88
C GLN A 8 28.11 -2.94 23.29
N PHE A 9 29.31 -2.62 22.81
CA PHE A 9 30.24 -3.63 22.27
C PHE A 9 30.73 -4.59 23.37
N LEU A 10 31.13 -4.07 24.53
CA LEU A 10 31.59 -4.90 25.65
C LEU A 10 30.47 -5.76 26.25
N ALA A 11 29.24 -5.25 26.29
CA ALA A 11 28.08 -6.05 26.67
C ALA A 11 27.88 -7.24 25.72
N ASN A 12 27.94 -7.00 24.40
CA ASN A 12 27.77 -8.05 23.39
C ASN A 12 28.86 -9.13 23.46
N VAL A 13 30.13 -8.73 23.68
CA VAL A 13 31.25 -9.68 23.83
C VAL A 13 31.13 -10.47 25.13
N GLY A 14 30.76 -9.81 26.24
CA GLY A 14 30.59 -10.45 27.54
C GLY A 14 29.49 -11.51 27.54
N SER A 15 28.34 -11.22 26.93
CA SER A 15 27.23 -12.18 26.81
C SER A 15 27.58 -13.39 25.93
N GLY A 16 28.31 -13.18 24.83
CA GLY A 16 28.75 -14.28 23.96
C GLY A 16 29.75 -15.22 24.63
N MET A 17 30.64 -14.67 25.46
CA MET A 17 31.68 -15.45 26.16
C MET A 17 31.10 -16.30 27.31
N LEU A 18 29.97 -15.87 27.90
CA LEU A 18 29.30 -16.58 29.00
C LEU A 18 28.51 -17.80 28.52
N VAL A 19 27.86 -17.71 27.35
CA VAL A 19 27.20 -18.85 26.70
C VAL A 19 28.24 -19.86 26.18
N GLY A 20 29.36 -19.36 25.65
CA GLY A 20 30.46 -20.21 25.18
C GLY A 20 31.15 -21.01 26.28
N SER A 21 31.18 -20.50 27.52
CA SER A 21 31.83 -21.17 28.66
C SER A 21 30.91 -22.13 29.42
N LEU A 22 29.61 -21.85 29.52
CA LEU A 22 28.63 -22.73 30.18
C LEU A 22 28.17 -23.89 29.30
N GLY A 23 28.31 -23.76 27.98
CA GLY A 23 27.77 -24.72 27.02
C GLY A 23 26.26 -24.56 26.83
N VAL A 24 25.80 -24.83 25.61
CA VAL A 24 24.41 -24.54 25.16
C VAL A 24 23.36 -25.24 26.02
N SER A 25 23.64 -26.46 26.49
CA SER A 25 22.71 -27.24 27.32
C SER A 25 22.49 -26.62 28.70
N LEU A 26 23.57 -26.26 29.40
CA LEU A 26 23.47 -25.72 30.76
C LEU A 26 22.96 -24.26 30.76
N ALA A 27 23.28 -23.49 29.72
CA ALA A 27 22.71 -22.15 29.53
C ALA A 27 21.19 -22.19 29.31
N SER A 28 20.69 -23.22 28.61
CA SER A 28 19.25 -23.44 28.43
C SER A 28 18.56 -23.85 29.74
N ASP A 29 19.17 -24.75 30.53
CA ASP A 29 18.61 -25.22 31.79
C ASP A 29 18.56 -24.13 32.88
N LEU A 30 19.51 -23.17 32.83
CA LEU A 30 19.54 -22.02 33.72
C LEU A 30 18.74 -20.81 33.20
N ASN A 31 18.04 -20.98 32.07
CA ASN A 31 17.27 -19.93 31.41
C ASN A 31 18.12 -18.67 31.07
N ILE A 32 19.42 -18.87 30.85
CA ILE A 32 20.35 -17.82 30.41
C ILE A 32 20.27 -17.76 28.89
N SER A 33 19.19 -17.16 28.38
CA SER A 33 19.10 -16.78 26.98
C SER A 33 20.05 -15.61 26.71
N SER A 34 20.76 -15.63 25.57
CA SER A 34 21.51 -14.46 25.11
C SER A 34 20.59 -13.24 25.20
N ALA A 35 20.96 -12.23 25.99
CA ALA A 35 20.28 -10.96 26.06
C ALA A 35 20.48 -10.18 24.73
N TYR A 36 19.96 -10.73 23.64
CA TYR A 36 19.51 -9.93 22.51
C TYR A 36 18.26 -9.23 23.02
N GLY A 37 18.39 -7.92 23.27
CA GLY A 37 17.39 -7.11 23.95
C GLY A 37 15.96 -7.39 23.52
N GLU A 38 15.09 -7.42 24.52
CA GLU A 38 13.63 -7.55 24.45
C GLU A 38 12.95 -6.47 23.56
N ASP A 39 13.70 -5.52 22.99
CA ASP A 39 13.26 -4.56 21.97
C ASP A 39 13.08 -5.16 20.55
N ARG A 40 13.27 -6.48 20.37
CA ARG A 40 13.09 -7.17 19.07
C ARG A 40 11.78 -7.91 18.89
N ASP A 41 10.90 -7.95 19.89
CA ASP A 41 9.72 -8.82 19.84
C ASP A 41 8.62 -8.32 18.87
N ASP A 42 8.67 -7.06 18.41
CA ASP A 42 7.59 -6.49 17.58
C ASP A 42 7.97 -6.20 16.11
N ARG A 43 9.18 -6.57 15.69
CA ARG A 43 9.61 -6.34 14.29
C ARG A 43 8.92 -7.31 13.35
N LEU A 44 8.33 -6.79 12.27
CA LEU A 44 7.77 -7.61 11.19
C LEU A 44 8.91 -8.25 10.37
N THR A 45 8.92 -9.59 10.28
CA THR A 45 9.93 -10.37 9.52
C THR A 45 9.28 -11.23 8.45
N PHE A 46 10.05 -11.63 7.43
CA PHE A 46 9.53 -12.28 6.23
C PHE A 46 10.12 -13.67 5.93
N GLY A 47 10.55 -14.40 6.96
CA GLY A 47 11.09 -15.75 6.82
C GLY A 47 12.23 -15.81 5.79
N ASP A 48 12.13 -16.70 4.81
CA ASP A 48 13.14 -16.90 3.77
C ASP A 48 13.41 -15.66 2.90
N MET A 49 12.46 -14.72 2.82
CA MET A 49 12.64 -13.46 2.09
C MET A 49 13.42 -12.42 2.91
N GLU A 50 13.54 -12.59 4.23
CA GLU A 50 14.16 -11.60 5.12
C GLU A 50 15.58 -11.18 4.68
N PRO A 51 16.48 -12.07 4.23
CA PRO A 51 17.80 -11.66 3.76
C PRO A 51 17.75 -10.67 2.59
N LEU A 52 16.84 -10.88 1.63
CA LEU A 52 16.68 -9.96 0.49
C LEU A 52 15.96 -8.68 0.91
N VAL A 53 15.00 -8.75 1.83
CA VAL A 53 14.33 -7.56 2.38
C VAL A 53 15.34 -6.68 3.13
N ALA A 54 16.15 -7.28 4.01
CA ALA A 54 17.22 -6.59 4.73
C ALA A 54 18.25 -6.00 3.76
N LEU A 55 18.64 -6.74 2.71
CA LEU A 55 19.52 -6.23 1.65
C LEU A 55 18.96 -4.94 1.03
N MET A 56 17.65 -4.87 0.74
CA MET A 56 17.02 -3.67 0.18
C MET A 56 17.01 -2.48 1.15
N GLN A 57 16.95 -2.71 2.46
CA GLN A 57 16.88 -1.65 3.46
C GLN A 57 18.26 -1.18 3.95
N GLU A 58 19.24 -2.07 3.99
CA GLU A 58 20.52 -1.86 4.69
C GLU A 58 21.69 -1.62 3.73
N THR A 59 21.57 -2.02 2.46
CA THR A 59 22.63 -1.79 1.47
C THR A 59 22.80 -0.30 1.20
N PRO A 60 24.00 0.29 1.40
CA PRO A 60 24.26 1.68 1.04
C PRO A 60 23.91 1.93 -0.43
N LEU A 61 23.22 3.03 -0.72
CA LEU A 61 22.65 3.29 -2.04
C LEU A 61 23.70 3.24 -3.17
N SER A 62 24.92 3.73 -2.90
CA SER A 62 26.04 3.71 -3.85
C SER A 62 26.52 2.31 -4.25
N ARG A 63 26.19 1.27 -3.47
CA ARG A 63 26.54 -0.13 -3.76
C ARG A 63 25.36 -0.96 -4.23
N LEU A 64 24.13 -0.44 -4.10
CA LEU A 64 22.91 -1.21 -4.33
C LEU A 64 22.89 -1.86 -5.71
N GLN A 65 23.19 -1.11 -6.78
CA GLN A 65 23.13 -1.65 -8.14
C GLN A 65 24.13 -2.80 -8.36
N HIS A 66 25.32 -2.72 -7.78
CA HIS A 66 26.30 -3.81 -7.85
C HIS A 66 25.80 -5.05 -7.11
N VAL A 67 25.33 -4.86 -5.88
CA VAL A 67 24.81 -5.97 -5.06
C VAL A 67 23.60 -6.64 -5.72
N LEU A 68 22.69 -5.87 -6.33
CA LEU A 68 21.55 -6.43 -7.05
C LEU A 68 21.96 -7.18 -8.32
N LEU A 69 22.97 -6.70 -9.05
CA LEU A 69 23.53 -7.43 -10.19
C LEU A 69 24.17 -8.74 -9.75
N ASP A 70 24.88 -8.75 -8.63
CA ASP A 70 25.47 -9.98 -8.06
C ASP A 70 24.37 -10.99 -7.68
N GLN A 71 23.25 -10.53 -7.11
CA GLN A 71 22.08 -11.37 -6.85
C GLN A 71 21.51 -11.99 -8.14
N ILE A 72 21.36 -11.18 -9.20
CA ILE A 72 20.85 -11.63 -10.50
C ILE A 72 21.81 -12.67 -11.12
N ASN A 73 23.11 -12.39 -11.11
CA ASN A 73 24.14 -13.29 -11.63
C ASN A 73 24.24 -14.59 -10.82
N GLY A 74 23.93 -14.52 -9.51
CA GLY A 74 23.81 -15.68 -8.63
C GLY A 74 22.51 -16.49 -8.80
N GLY A 75 21.62 -16.09 -9.71
CA GLY A 75 20.40 -16.81 -10.05
C GLY A 75 19.11 -16.27 -9.42
N THR A 76 19.17 -15.18 -8.65
CA THR A 76 17.96 -14.56 -8.08
C THR A 76 17.13 -13.91 -9.19
N GLY A 77 15.88 -14.37 -9.35
CA GLY A 77 14.97 -13.84 -10.35
C GLY A 77 14.51 -12.40 -10.08
N LEU A 78 14.20 -11.65 -11.14
CA LEU A 78 13.67 -10.28 -11.04
C LEU A 78 12.36 -10.21 -10.25
N SER A 79 11.51 -11.23 -10.38
CA SER A 79 10.28 -11.40 -9.59
C SER A 79 10.56 -11.43 -8.09
N THR A 80 11.57 -12.20 -7.67
CA THR A 80 12.00 -12.32 -6.28
C THR A 80 12.54 -11.00 -5.74
N LEU A 81 13.34 -10.26 -6.53
CA LEU A 81 13.83 -8.93 -6.13
C LEU A 81 12.69 -7.92 -5.97
N ILE A 82 11.70 -7.94 -6.87
CA ILE A 82 10.49 -7.11 -6.75
C ILE A 82 9.69 -7.49 -5.51
N ALA A 83 9.56 -8.79 -5.21
CA ALA A 83 8.86 -9.25 -4.01
C ALA A 83 9.56 -8.75 -2.74
N ALA A 84 10.88 -8.88 -2.65
CA ALA A 84 11.68 -8.35 -1.55
C ALA A 84 11.55 -6.83 -1.41
N GLY A 85 11.61 -6.09 -2.53
CA GLY A 85 11.41 -4.64 -2.55
C GLY A 85 10.01 -4.22 -2.07
N SER A 86 8.99 -5.01 -2.39
CA SER A 86 7.60 -4.78 -1.98
C SER A 86 7.43 -4.95 -0.47
N LEU A 87 8.02 -6.01 0.10
CA LEU A 87 8.00 -6.29 1.54
C LEU A 87 8.83 -5.26 2.33
N ALA A 88 10.00 -4.87 1.81
CA ALA A 88 10.83 -3.82 2.41
C ALA A 88 10.09 -2.48 2.46
N ASN A 89 9.40 -2.13 1.37
CA ASN A 89 8.58 -0.93 1.29
C ASN A 89 7.43 -0.98 2.31
N ALA A 90 6.66 -2.09 2.31
CA ALA A 90 5.53 -2.24 3.21
C ALA A 90 5.96 -2.13 4.67
N ARG A 91 7.02 -2.83 5.07
CA ARG A 91 7.60 -2.76 6.42
C ARG A 91 8.02 -1.33 6.79
N THR A 92 8.73 -0.65 5.90
CA THR A 92 9.26 0.69 6.18
C THR A 92 8.15 1.74 6.26
N PHE A 93 7.28 1.84 5.27
CA PHE A 93 6.38 2.99 5.14
C PHE A 93 4.97 2.76 5.67
N GLY A 94 4.46 1.53 5.62
CA GLY A 94 3.07 1.26 5.98
C GLY A 94 2.05 2.14 5.25
N GLY A 95 2.32 2.64 4.05
CA GLY A 95 1.43 3.57 3.34
C GLY A 95 1.45 5.03 3.84
N HIS A 96 2.35 5.43 4.74
CA HIS A 96 2.42 6.80 5.27
C HIS A 96 3.20 7.79 4.40
N ASP A 97 4.17 7.30 3.62
CA ASP A 97 5.10 8.15 2.88
C ASP A 97 4.69 8.31 1.42
N TYR A 98 4.50 9.55 0.98
CA TYR A 98 4.05 9.86 -0.38
C TYR A 98 4.97 9.25 -1.44
N ILE A 99 6.28 9.45 -1.32
CA ILE A 99 7.23 8.93 -2.31
C ILE A 99 7.32 7.41 -2.19
N GLY A 100 7.30 6.87 -0.97
CA GLY A 100 7.39 5.44 -0.67
C GLY A 100 6.24 4.65 -1.27
N PHE A 101 4.99 5.07 -1.12
CA PHE A 101 3.90 4.34 -1.76
C PHE A 101 3.92 4.47 -3.29
N HIS A 102 4.47 5.55 -3.86
CA HIS A 102 4.67 5.64 -5.32
C HIS A 102 5.74 4.68 -5.82
N THR A 103 6.83 4.48 -5.07
CA THR A 103 7.82 3.46 -5.43
C THR A 103 7.24 2.06 -5.33
N PHE A 104 6.42 1.77 -4.30
CA PHE A 104 5.65 0.52 -4.21
C PHE A 104 4.76 0.30 -5.44
N MET A 105 3.95 1.30 -5.79
CA MET A 105 3.03 1.22 -6.93
C MET A 105 3.74 1.04 -8.29
N ALA A 106 5.04 1.37 -8.37
CA ALA A 106 5.87 1.20 -9.57
C ALA A 106 6.57 -0.17 -9.66
N LEU A 107 6.60 -0.98 -8.59
CA LEU A 107 7.33 -2.25 -8.54
C LEU A 107 6.77 -3.30 -9.53
N THR A 108 5.49 -3.65 -9.42
CA THR A 108 4.87 -4.63 -10.34
C THR A 108 4.87 -4.16 -11.80
N PRO A 109 4.57 -2.88 -12.12
CA PRO A 109 4.76 -2.36 -13.47
C PRO A 109 6.19 -2.46 -14.00
N ALA A 110 7.20 -2.28 -13.15
CA ALA A 110 8.60 -2.45 -13.58
C ALA A 110 8.91 -3.88 -13.98
N LEU A 111 8.33 -4.87 -13.29
CA LEU A 111 8.44 -6.27 -13.70
C LEU A 111 7.74 -6.51 -15.04
N ALA A 112 6.54 -5.99 -15.25
CA ALA A 112 5.86 -6.10 -16.55
C ALA A 112 6.65 -5.41 -17.67
N MET A 113 7.17 -4.20 -17.46
CA MET A 113 8.03 -3.54 -18.46
C MET A 113 9.30 -4.34 -18.78
N SER A 114 9.82 -5.14 -17.83
CA SER A 114 10.98 -5.99 -18.11
C SER A 114 10.70 -7.04 -19.19
N THR A 115 9.47 -7.55 -19.29
CA THR A 115 9.12 -8.60 -20.27
C THR A 115 9.05 -8.07 -21.70
N GLU A 116 8.84 -6.76 -21.85
CA GLU A 116 8.78 -6.07 -23.14
C GLU A 116 10.17 -5.63 -23.67
N LEU A 117 11.25 -5.88 -22.92
CA LEU A 117 12.60 -5.47 -23.28
C LEU A 117 13.49 -6.63 -23.74
N PRO A 118 14.48 -6.36 -24.63
CA PRO A 118 15.55 -7.30 -24.95
C PRO A 118 16.29 -7.80 -23.70
N SER A 119 16.87 -9.00 -23.79
CA SER A 119 17.57 -9.66 -22.68
C SER A 119 18.57 -8.75 -21.97
N GLU A 120 19.35 -7.99 -22.73
CA GLU A 120 20.43 -7.13 -22.24
C GLU A 120 19.91 -5.94 -21.42
N ARG A 121 18.62 -5.61 -21.57
CA ARG A 121 17.97 -4.45 -20.93
C ARG A 121 16.85 -4.84 -19.97
N ARG A 122 16.51 -6.12 -19.89
CA ARG A 122 15.41 -6.66 -19.08
C ARG A 122 15.47 -6.21 -17.62
N ALA A 123 16.66 -6.20 -17.01
CA ALA A 123 16.80 -5.81 -15.61
C ALA A 123 16.60 -4.30 -15.35
N LEU A 124 16.74 -3.42 -16.35
CA LEU A 124 16.81 -1.98 -16.15
C LEU A 124 15.58 -1.37 -15.45
N PRO A 125 14.32 -1.70 -15.81
CA PRO A 125 13.16 -1.14 -15.14
C PRO A 125 13.10 -1.53 -13.66
N VAL A 126 13.40 -2.79 -13.35
CA VAL A 126 13.41 -3.34 -11.99
C VAL A 126 14.51 -2.68 -11.16
N MET A 127 15.73 -2.61 -11.69
CA MET A 127 16.88 -1.96 -11.05
C MET A 127 16.62 -0.48 -10.75
N LYS A 128 15.98 0.25 -11.67
CA LYS A 128 15.61 1.65 -11.47
C LYS A 128 14.63 1.81 -10.32
N VAL A 129 13.55 1.01 -10.28
CA VAL A 129 12.52 1.16 -9.23
C VAL A 129 13.05 0.71 -7.88
N LEU A 130 13.82 -0.39 -7.82
CA LEU A 130 14.45 -0.83 -6.57
C LEU A 130 15.41 0.23 -6.02
N TYR A 131 16.18 0.89 -6.88
CA TYR A 131 17.01 2.02 -6.48
C TYR A 131 16.19 3.15 -5.85
N ARG A 132 15.12 3.60 -6.51
CA ARG A 132 14.26 4.67 -5.96
C ARG A 132 13.59 4.25 -4.65
N ASN A 133 13.21 2.99 -4.53
CA ASN A 133 12.60 2.43 -3.34
C ASN A 133 13.59 2.44 -2.16
N THR A 134 14.79 1.90 -2.36
CA THR A 134 15.84 1.87 -1.33
C THR A 134 16.34 3.26 -0.97
N ASP A 135 16.51 4.17 -1.94
CA ASP A 135 16.84 5.57 -1.68
C ASP A 135 15.81 6.20 -0.74
N ARG A 136 14.51 6.01 -1.04
CA ARG A 136 13.46 6.56 -0.17
C ARG A 136 13.43 5.90 1.20
N ILE A 137 13.67 4.59 1.29
CA ILE A 137 13.76 3.87 2.57
C ILE A 137 14.87 4.48 3.45
N GLN A 138 16.04 4.79 2.87
CA GLN A 138 17.15 5.40 3.61
C GLN A 138 16.81 6.82 4.06
N GLN A 139 16.20 7.64 3.20
CA GLN A 139 15.77 8.99 3.55
C GLN A 139 14.70 9.02 4.65
N PHE A 140 13.87 7.98 4.73
CA PHE A 140 12.83 7.84 5.74
C PHE A 140 13.36 7.33 7.10
N GLY A 141 14.65 6.96 7.18
CA GLY A 141 15.30 6.49 8.40
C GLY A 141 15.62 4.99 8.45
N GLY A 142 15.37 4.26 7.35
CA GLY A 142 15.71 2.85 7.21
C GLY A 142 15.04 1.95 8.26
N SER A 143 15.77 0.95 8.75
CA SER A 143 15.27 -0.04 9.72
C SER A 143 14.86 0.56 11.07
N SER A 144 15.32 1.77 11.41
CA SER A 144 14.99 2.44 12.67
C SER A 144 13.61 3.11 12.68
N HIS A 145 13.00 3.31 11.51
CA HIS A 145 11.72 4.03 11.34
C HIS A 145 10.65 3.15 10.67
N GLU A 146 10.79 1.83 10.76
CA GLU A 146 9.79 0.90 10.23
C GLU A 146 8.40 1.16 10.85
N VAL A 147 7.40 1.36 9.99
CA VAL A 147 6.02 1.67 10.41
C VAL A 147 5.25 0.40 10.73
N LEU A 148 5.26 -0.60 9.84
CA LEU A 148 4.50 -1.83 10.08
C LEU A 148 5.22 -2.72 11.09
N ARG A 149 4.48 -3.07 12.14
CA ARG A 149 4.90 -4.00 13.18
C ARG A 149 4.26 -5.37 13.00
N ARG A 150 4.81 -6.36 13.72
CA ARG A 150 4.27 -7.71 13.76
C ARG A 150 2.82 -7.63 14.25
N LEU A 151 1.91 -8.34 13.60
CA LEU A 151 0.55 -8.49 14.12
C LEU A 151 0.50 -9.70 15.04
N ASP A 152 -0.03 -9.50 16.23
CA ASP A 152 -0.23 -10.59 17.18
C ASP A 152 -1.62 -11.20 16.99
N ALA A 153 -1.77 -12.11 16.02
CA ALA A 153 -3.05 -12.75 15.72
C ALA A 153 -3.65 -13.52 16.93
N SER A 154 -2.82 -13.96 17.88
CA SER A 154 -3.27 -14.71 19.07
C SER A 154 -4.14 -13.91 20.03
N LYS A 155 -4.07 -12.57 19.95
CA LYS A 155 -4.87 -11.65 20.79
C LYS A 155 -6.27 -11.32 20.24
N HIS A 156 -6.73 -12.01 19.19
CA HIS A 156 -7.84 -11.56 18.35
C HIS A 156 -8.95 -12.61 18.15
N GLU A 157 -9.22 -13.43 19.18
CA GLU A 157 -10.41 -14.30 19.20
C GLU A 157 -11.68 -13.44 19.32
N GLY A 158 -12.52 -13.43 18.28
CA GLY A 158 -13.76 -12.64 18.27
C GLY A 158 -14.60 -12.81 17.01
N PRO A 159 -15.86 -12.32 17.01
CA PRO A 159 -16.74 -12.41 15.84
C PRO A 159 -16.13 -11.71 14.63
N GLY A 160 -16.36 -12.27 13.44
CA GLY A 160 -15.66 -11.89 12.22
C GLY A 160 -15.69 -10.39 11.92
N SER A 161 -14.51 -9.77 11.89
CA SER A 161 -14.33 -8.37 11.51
C SER A 161 -14.88 -8.07 10.12
N THR A 162 -15.55 -6.94 9.96
CA THR A 162 -16.19 -6.50 8.72
C THR A 162 -15.49 -5.30 8.09
N GLY A 163 -15.70 -5.08 6.80
CA GLY A 163 -15.16 -3.91 6.09
C GLY A 163 -15.75 -2.60 6.60
N LYS A 164 -17.01 -2.61 7.04
CA LYS A 164 -17.65 -1.44 7.68
C LYS A 164 -16.96 -1.04 8.98
N GLN A 165 -16.51 -2.01 9.79
CA GLN A 165 -15.74 -1.69 11.01
C GLN A 165 -14.37 -1.08 10.67
N LEU A 166 -13.70 -1.56 9.62
CA LEU A 166 -12.45 -0.95 9.13
C LEU A 166 -12.68 0.48 8.62
N GLN A 167 -13.77 0.71 7.91
CA GLN A 167 -14.18 2.04 7.45
C GLN A 167 -14.42 2.98 8.63
N SER A 168 -15.20 2.56 9.64
CA SER A 168 -15.42 3.35 10.85
C SER A 168 -14.10 3.69 11.55
N ALA A 169 -13.20 2.72 11.73
CA ALA A 169 -11.88 2.97 12.33
C ALA A 169 -11.05 3.98 11.52
N ALA A 170 -11.08 3.88 10.18
CA ALA A 170 -10.41 4.83 9.30
C ALA A 170 -11.03 6.24 9.40
N ARG A 171 -12.35 6.37 9.46
CA ARG A 171 -13.04 7.67 9.63
C ARG A 171 -12.72 8.34 10.97
N GLU A 172 -12.61 7.53 12.01
CA GLU A 172 -12.24 7.92 13.38
C GLU A 172 -10.73 8.20 13.54
N ALA A 173 -9.93 7.96 12.49
CA ALA A 173 -8.47 8.06 12.52
C ALA A 173 -7.80 7.17 13.60
N ASP A 174 -8.42 6.02 13.91
CA ASP A 174 -7.97 5.09 14.95
C ASP A 174 -7.07 3.99 14.36
N PHE A 175 -5.75 4.21 14.44
CA PHE A 175 -4.74 3.23 14.01
C PHE A 175 -4.80 1.94 14.82
N GLY A 176 -5.01 2.01 16.14
CA GLY A 176 -5.00 0.84 17.01
C GLY A 176 -6.16 -0.09 16.68
N LYS A 177 -7.36 0.48 16.53
CA LYS A 177 -8.56 -0.27 16.10
C LYS A 177 -8.42 -0.81 14.69
N ALA A 178 -7.86 -0.05 13.75
CA ALA A 178 -7.63 -0.53 12.39
C ALA A 178 -6.65 -1.71 12.34
N GLU A 179 -5.55 -1.65 13.08
CA GLU A 179 -4.56 -2.74 13.20
C GLU A 179 -5.15 -3.98 13.85
N HIS A 180 -5.93 -3.82 14.93
CA HIS A 180 -6.65 -4.90 15.59
C HIS A 180 -7.61 -5.61 14.62
N LEU A 181 -8.40 -4.83 13.86
CA LEU A 181 -9.31 -5.39 12.86
C LEU A 181 -8.56 -6.12 11.73
N MET A 182 -7.41 -5.62 11.29
CA MET A 182 -6.59 -6.30 10.28
C MET A 182 -5.96 -7.59 10.81
N ALA A 183 -5.49 -7.62 12.06
CA ALA A 183 -4.98 -8.82 12.71
C ALA A 183 -6.03 -9.94 12.79
N ALA A 184 -7.26 -9.58 13.13
CA ALA A 184 -8.41 -10.50 13.16
C ALA A 184 -8.82 -11.05 11.77
N MET A 185 -8.23 -10.57 10.67
CA MET A 185 -8.50 -11.04 9.31
C MET A 185 -7.31 -11.77 8.67
N THR A 186 -6.25 -12.08 9.42
CA THR A 186 -5.00 -12.67 8.88
C THR A 186 -5.23 -14.00 8.16
N ASP A 187 -6.14 -14.83 8.64
CA ASP A 187 -6.44 -16.15 8.06
C ASP A 187 -7.47 -16.11 6.92
N GLN A 188 -7.93 -14.92 6.51
CA GLN A 188 -8.88 -14.81 5.41
C GLN A 188 -8.17 -14.95 4.06
N ALA A 189 -8.83 -15.63 3.12
CA ALA A 189 -8.39 -15.67 1.74
C ALA A 189 -8.14 -14.25 1.19
N PRO A 190 -7.08 -14.02 0.40
CA PRO A 190 -6.70 -12.69 -0.06
C PRO A 190 -7.85 -11.90 -0.69
N ALA A 191 -8.66 -12.53 -1.54
CA ALA A 191 -9.80 -11.88 -2.21
C ALA A 191 -10.84 -11.35 -1.20
N LYS A 192 -11.09 -12.12 -0.13
CA LYS A 192 -12.01 -11.71 0.93
C LYS A 192 -11.43 -10.52 1.69
N LEU A 193 -10.15 -10.55 2.04
CA LEU A 193 -9.47 -9.45 2.71
C LEU A 193 -9.46 -8.18 1.85
N PHE A 194 -9.13 -8.30 0.55
CA PHE A 194 -9.17 -7.20 -0.40
C PHE A 194 -10.54 -6.53 -0.45
N ASN A 195 -11.62 -7.31 -0.50
CA ASN A 195 -12.99 -6.80 -0.47
C ASN A 195 -13.34 -6.09 0.86
N ARG A 196 -12.73 -6.49 1.99
CA ARG A 196 -12.89 -5.76 3.26
C ARG A 196 -12.20 -4.40 3.22
N VAL A 197 -11.01 -4.33 2.61
CA VAL A 197 -10.20 -3.10 2.48
C VAL A 197 -10.83 -2.08 1.53
N GLN A 198 -11.73 -2.50 0.63
CA GLN A 198 -12.43 -1.55 -0.25
C GLN A 198 -13.29 -0.52 0.52
N PHE A 199 -13.80 -0.88 1.70
CA PHE A 199 -14.68 -0.01 2.48
C PHE A 199 -14.01 1.29 2.96
N PRO A 200 -12.81 1.29 3.54
CA PRO A 200 -12.10 2.55 3.80
C PRO A 200 -11.54 3.22 2.52
N VAL A 201 -11.27 2.46 1.45
CA VAL A 201 -10.77 3.01 0.19
C VAL A 201 -11.81 3.90 -0.51
N GLN A 202 -13.07 3.46 -0.56
CA GLN A 202 -14.16 4.17 -1.24
C GLN A 202 -14.65 5.44 -0.52
N ASP A 203 -14.10 5.78 0.65
CA ASP A 203 -14.57 6.93 1.45
C ASP A 203 -14.16 8.28 0.89
N GLU A 204 -13.27 8.35 -0.09
CA GLU A 204 -12.85 9.62 -0.68
C GLU A 204 -12.44 9.43 -2.15
N ALA A 205 -12.66 10.47 -2.96
CA ALA A 205 -12.22 10.52 -4.34
C ALA A 205 -10.72 10.84 -4.41
N ASP A 206 -9.90 9.90 -3.95
CA ASP A 206 -8.44 9.99 -3.91
C ASP A 206 -7.82 8.84 -4.72
N VAL A 207 -7.02 9.19 -5.72
CA VAL A 207 -6.39 8.22 -6.62
C VAL A 207 -5.42 7.28 -5.89
N HIS A 208 -4.72 7.76 -4.86
CA HIS A 208 -3.78 6.95 -4.11
C HIS A 208 -4.49 5.88 -3.28
N ARG A 209 -5.70 6.15 -2.73
CA ARG A 209 -6.50 5.12 -2.05
C ARG A 209 -6.76 3.92 -2.95
N VAL A 210 -7.22 4.18 -4.17
CA VAL A 210 -7.60 3.15 -5.15
C VAL A 210 -6.37 2.44 -5.70
N VAL A 211 -5.38 3.19 -6.16
CA VAL A 211 -4.21 2.60 -6.82
C VAL A 211 -3.34 1.83 -5.83
N LEU A 212 -3.18 2.30 -4.58
CA LEU A 212 -2.40 1.57 -3.57
C LEU A 212 -3.04 0.21 -3.25
N ALA A 213 -4.37 0.17 -3.06
CA ALA A 213 -5.10 -1.07 -2.82
C ALA A 213 -5.00 -2.03 -4.00
N TRP A 214 -5.18 -1.55 -5.22
CA TRP A 214 -5.07 -2.35 -6.44
C TRP A 214 -3.64 -2.88 -6.66
N ARG A 215 -2.62 -2.05 -6.44
CA ARG A 215 -1.21 -2.46 -6.58
C ARG A 215 -0.82 -3.47 -5.50
N ALA A 216 -1.32 -3.31 -4.28
CA ALA A 216 -1.17 -4.31 -3.24
C ALA A 216 -1.81 -5.65 -3.65
N TRP A 217 -3.03 -5.62 -4.20
CA TRP A 217 -3.70 -6.82 -4.73
C TRP A 217 -2.88 -7.55 -5.79
N LEU A 218 -2.39 -6.82 -6.80
CA LEU A 218 -1.53 -7.41 -7.84
C LEU A 218 -0.22 -7.96 -7.28
N ALA A 219 0.36 -7.29 -6.28
CA ALA A 219 1.60 -7.75 -5.66
C ALA A 219 1.42 -9.06 -4.89
N ILE A 220 0.21 -9.40 -4.40
CA ILE A 220 -0.03 -10.65 -3.65
C ILE A 220 0.35 -11.89 -4.49
N GLY A 221 -0.08 -11.93 -5.76
CA GLY A 221 0.23 -13.08 -6.64
C GLY A 221 1.73 -13.26 -6.91
N LEU A 222 2.52 -12.19 -6.77
CA LEU A 222 3.97 -12.21 -6.95
C LEU A 222 4.73 -12.49 -5.64
N VAL A 223 4.28 -11.90 -4.55
CA VAL A 223 4.96 -11.92 -3.23
C VAL A 223 4.58 -13.18 -2.44
N GLY A 224 3.36 -13.69 -2.62
CA GLY A 224 2.80 -14.82 -1.89
C GLY A 224 1.59 -14.43 -1.05
N GLU A 225 0.58 -15.31 -1.02
CA GLU A 225 -0.68 -15.07 -0.29
C GLU A 225 -0.50 -14.87 1.21
N GLN A 226 0.53 -15.50 1.80
CA GLN A 226 0.89 -15.34 3.21
C GLN A 226 1.26 -13.89 3.57
N HIS A 227 1.55 -13.04 2.58
CA HIS A 227 1.88 -11.63 2.77
C HIS A 227 0.72 -10.68 2.41
N ALA A 228 -0.47 -11.21 2.07
CA ALA A 228 -1.63 -10.41 1.69
C ALA A 228 -2.01 -9.37 2.75
N ASN A 229 -2.00 -9.77 4.02
CA ASN A 229 -2.30 -8.87 5.12
C ASN A 229 -1.31 -7.70 5.20
N THR A 230 -0.01 -7.98 5.14
CA THR A 230 1.05 -6.95 5.12
C THR A 230 0.89 -5.97 3.96
N LEU A 231 0.63 -6.47 2.74
CA LEU A 231 0.52 -5.62 1.55
C LEU A 231 -0.71 -4.73 1.61
N LEU A 232 -1.86 -5.28 2.01
CA LEU A 232 -3.13 -4.57 2.08
C LEU A 232 -3.24 -3.62 3.28
N ARG A 233 -2.52 -3.89 4.39
CA ARG A 233 -2.42 -3.00 5.56
C ARG A 233 -1.97 -1.59 5.20
N GLN A 234 -1.08 -1.46 4.21
CA GLN A 234 -0.63 -0.15 3.73
C GLN A 234 -1.79 0.73 3.26
N SER A 235 -2.80 0.13 2.61
CA SER A 235 -3.97 0.87 2.12
C SER A 235 -4.86 1.34 3.26
N VAL A 236 -5.00 0.51 4.31
CA VAL A 236 -5.76 0.86 5.51
C VAL A 236 -5.06 1.99 6.27
N HIS A 237 -3.76 1.87 6.52
CA HIS A 237 -2.96 2.91 7.16
C HIS A 237 -2.98 4.22 6.40
N TYR A 238 -2.88 4.19 5.06
CA TYR A 238 -3.07 5.36 4.22
C TYR A 238 -4.42 6.04 4.49
N CYS A 239 -5.52 5.27 4.51
CA CYS A 239 -6.87 5.81 4.75
C CYS A 239 -7.02 6.40 6.16
N VAL A 240 -6.48 5.72 7.19
CA VAL A 240 -6.49 6.21 8.58
C VAL A 240 -5.69 7.51 8.69
N LYS A 241 -4.50 7.56 8.08
CA LYS A 241 -3.65 8.76 8.04
C LYS A 241 -4.33 9.91 7.30
N ALA A 242 -4.96 9.67 6.16
CA ALA A 242 -5.67 10.68 5.40
C ALA A 242 -6.81 11.31 6.24
N SER A 243 -7.57 10.48 6.96
CA SER A 243 -8.57 10.97 7.92
C SER A 243 -7.96 11.76 9.07
N LYS A 244 -6.82 11.31 9.61
CA LYS A 244 -6.09 12.06 10.64
C LYS A 244 -5.68 13.44 10.14
N ASP A 245 -5.05 13.51 8.98
CA ASP A 245 -4.60 14.76 8.38
C ASP A 245 -5.78 15.71 8.10
N ARG A 246 -6.95 15.17 7.71
CA ARG A 246 -8.19 15.92 7.53
C ARG A 246 -8.70 16.52 8.85
N ILE A 247 -8.77 15.70 9.90
CA ILE A 247 -9.23 16.10 11.23
C ILE A 247 -8.30 17.15 11.84
N ASP A 248 -6.98 16.90 11.81
CA ASP A 248 -5.96 17.81 12.36
C ASP A 248 -6.00 19.18 11.66
N ARG A 249 -6.43 19.25 10.39
CA ARG A 249 -6.60 20.48 9.61
C ARG A 249 -8.00 21.10 9.73
N GLY A 250 -8.89 20.55 10.54
CA GLY A 250 -10.27 21.03 10.70
C GLY A 250 -11.10 20.98 9.40
N ARG A 251 -10.77 20.09 8.47
CA ARG A 251 -11.50 19.94 7.21
C ARG A 251 -12.80 19.15 7.43
N PRO A 252 -13.90 19.51 6.75
CA PRO A 252 -15.18 18.83 6.90
C PRO A 252 -15.11 17.37 6.46
N GLU A 253 -16.17 16.62 6.74
CA GLU A 253 -16.35 15.27 6.18
C GLU A 253 -16.43 15.33 4.65
N PRO A 254 -15.87 14.32 3.93
CA PRO A 254 -16.01 14.23 2.50
C PRO A 254 -17.48 14.20 2.09
N GLU A 255 -17.87 15.10 1.18
CA GLU A 255 -19.23 15.18 0.63
C GLU A 255 -19.71 13.83 0.05
N LEU A 256 -18.77 13.03 -0.46
CA LEU A 256 -18.99 11.68 -0.99
C LEU A 256 -19.75 10.77 0.01
N TRP A 257 -19.55 10.95 1.32
CA TRP A 257 -20.18 10.14 2.35
C TRP A 257 -21.70 10.30 2.38
N ALA A 258 -22.21 11.46 2.00
CA ALA A 258 -23.64 11.73 1.88
C ALA A 258 -24.14 11.56 0.45
N LEU A 259 -23.35 12.04 -0.52
CA LEU A 259 -23.74 12.09 -1.92
C LEU A 259 -23.91 10.68 -2.53
N VAL A 260 -22.95 9.78 -2.34
CA VAL A 260 -23.02 8.44 -2.96
C VAL A 260 -24.20 7.62 -2.42
N PRO A 261 -24.43 7.49 -1.10
CA PRO A 261 -25.61 6.80 -0.59
C PRO A 261 -26.92 7.41 -1.08
N LYS A 262 -27.00 8.75 -1.15
CA LYS A 262 -28.17 9.45 -1.70
C LYS A 262 -28.42 9.04 -3.16
N LEU A 263 -27.41 9.07 -4.02
CA LEU A 263 -27.55 8.73 -5.44
C LEU A 263 -27.88 7.24 -5.65
N LEU A 264 -27.23 6.35 -4.90
CA LEU A 264 -27.54 4.91 -4.94
C LEU A 264 -29.00 4.63 -4.60
N ASP A 265 -29.56 5.30 -3.58
CA ASP A 265 -30.97 5.15 -3.20
C ASP A 265 -31.93 5.87 -4.16
N GLN A 266 -31.64 7.11 -4.56
CA GLN A 266 -32.45 7.91 -5.48
C GLN A 266 -32.68 7.16 -6.80
N TYR A 267 -31.63 6.55 -7.35
CA TYR A 267 -31.66 5.85 -8.63
C TYR A 267 -31.86 4.33 -8.52
N LYS A 268 -31.95 3.80 -7.29
CA LYS A 268 -32.11 2.36 -6.99
C LYS A 268 -31.02 1.50 -7.64
N LEU A 269 -29.78 1.99 -7.68
CA LEU A 269 -28.67 1.38 -8.42
C LEU A 269 -28.25 0.02 -7.87
N LEU A 270 -28.38 -0.20 -6.55
CA LEU A 270 -28.07 -1.51 -5.94
C LEU A 270 -29.19 -2.54 -6.14
N GLY A 271 -30.38 -2.11 -6.57
CA GLY A 271 -31.54 -2.98 -6.78
C GLY A 271 -31.67 -3.52 -8.20
N LYS A 272 -30.72 -3.20 -9.09
CA LYS A 272 -30.76 -3.55 -10.51
C LYS A 272 -29.43 -4.16 -10.95
N PRO A 273 -29.42 -5.08 -11.94
CA PRO A 273 -28.17 -5.50 -12.58
C PRO A 273 -27.54 -4.32 -13.33
N ALA A 274 -26.22 -4.40 -13.56
CA ALA A 274 -25.54 -3.44 -14.41
C ALA A 274 -26.16 -3.41 -15.81
N GLY A 275 -26.31 -2.20 -16.35
CA GLY A 275 -26.83 -1.98 -17.69
C GLY A 275 -25.92 -2.51 -18.79
N SER A 276 -26.48 -2.73 -19.97
CA SER A 276 -25.73 -3.13 -21.18
C SER A 276 -25.95 -2.20 -22.36
N ARG A 277 -26.80 -1.17 -22.22
CA ARG A 277 -27.08 -0.20 -23.28
C ARG A 277 -25.80 0.54 -23.64
N GLN A 278 -25.60 0.71 -24.94
CA GLN A 278 -24.50 1.48 -25.51
C GLN A 278 -25.02 2.85 -25.95
N GLY A 279 -24.25 3.90 -25.71
CA GLY A 279 -24.50 5.21 -26.30
C GLY A 279 -23.91 5.28 -27.71
N ASP A 280 -24.42 6.21 -28.52
CA ASP A 280 -23.68 6.65 -29.71
C ASP A 280 -22.66 7.73 -29.31
N ASP A 281 -21.80 8.12 -30.26
CA ASP A 281 -20.76 9.13 -30.02
C ASP A 281 -21.33 10.44 -29.46
N ARG A 282 -22.54 10.82 -29.92
CA ARG A 282 -23.23 12.01 -29.44
C ARG A 282 -23.63 11.88 -27.97
N TRP A 283 -24.17 10.73 -27.56
CA TRP A 283 -24.49 10.49 -26.16
C TRP A 283 -23.24 10.54 -25.27
N VAL A 284 -22.12 9.95 -25.72
CA VAL A 284 -20.85 9.99 -25.00
C VAL A 284 -20.38 11.45 -24.86
N GLU A 285 -20.42 12.22 -25.95
CA GLU A 285 -20.06 13.64 -25.95
C GLU A 285 -20.96 14.46 -25.02
N ASP A 286 -22.28 14.29 -25.10
CA ASP A 286 -23.23 15.03 -24.27
C ASP A 286 -23.01 14.76 -22.77
N LEU A 287 -22.83 13.49 -22.37
CA LEU A 287 -22.53 13.14 -20.98
C LEU A 287 -21.16 13.67 -20.54
N ALA A 288 -20.14 13.61 -21.40
CA ALA A 288 -18.82 14.14 -21.12
C ALA A 288 -18.84 15.65 -20.88
N TRP A 289 -19.59 16.40 -21.69
CA TRP A 289 -19.78 17.85 -21.49
C TRP A 289 -20.54 18.18 -20.21
N THR A 290 -21.54 17.39 -19.84
CA THR A 290 -22.23 17.54 -18.54
C THR A 290 -21.27 17.32 -17.37
N ILE A 291 -20.45 16.27 -17.42
CA ILE A 291 -19.43 15.99 -16.38
C ILE A 291 -18.38 17.11 -16.32
N PHE A 292 -17.90 17.57 -17.47
CA PHE A 292 -16.87 18.62 -17.55
C PHE A 292 -17.37 19.98 -17.03
N ARG A 293 -18.61 20.37 -17.37
CA ARG A 293 -19.18 21.67 -16.97
C ARG A 293 -19.78 21.68 -15.57
N GLY A 294 -20.24 20.53 -15.10
CA GLY A 294 -20.90 20.38 -13.81
C GLY A 294 -19.94 20.47 -12.63
N ASN A 295 -20.47 20.79 -11.46
CA ASN A 295 -19.77 20.56 -10.20
C ASN A 295 -19.74 19.05 -9.86
N ARG A 296 -19.03 18.69 -8.78
CA ARG A 296 -18.86 17.28 -8.35
C ARG A 296 -20.20 16.55 -8.14
N ALA A 297 -21.20 17.21 -7.58
CA ALA A 297 -22.50 16.63 -7.32
C ALA A 297 -23.31 16.44 -8.61
N GLU A 298 -23.28 17.42 -9.51
CA GLU A 298 -23.94 17.36 -10.82
C GLU A 298 -23.34 16.25 -11.70
N ALA A 299 -22.00 16.16 -11.75
CA ALA A 299 -21.31 15.11 -12.49
C ALA A 299 -21.64 13.71 -11.95
N ALA A 300 -21.66 13.55 -10.62
CA ALA A 300 -22.02 12.28 -9.98
C ALA A 300 -23.50 11.92 -10.21
N ASP A 301 -24.41 12.89 -10.15
CA ASP A 301 -25.83 12.67 -10.42
C ASP A 301 -26.07 12.26 -11.88
N ALA A 302 -25.41 12.92 -12.85
CA ALA A 302 -25.48 12.57 -14.26
C ALA A 302 -24.97 11.14 -14.54
N ALA A 303 -23.85 10.75 -13.92
CA ALA A 303 -23.35 9.38 -14.03
C ALA A 303 -24.32 8.37 -13.40
N ALA A 304 -24.88 8.67 -12.23
CA ALA A 304 -25.86 7.82 -11.55
C ALA A 304 -27.15 7.67 -12.38
N GLN A 305 -27.63 8.75 -12.99
CA GLN A 305 -28.77 8.74 -13.90
C GLN A 305 -28.50 7.86 -15.12
N ALA A 306 -27.35 8.01 -15.79
CA ALA A 306 -26.97 7.19 -16.94
C ALA A 306 -26.97 5.69 -16.59
N LEU A 307 -26.41 5.32 -15.43
CA LEU A 307 -26.45 3.94 -14.94
C LEU A 307 -27.90 3.47 -14.69
N ALA A 308 -28.76 4.33 -14.15
CA ALA A 308 -30.17 4.03 -13.88
C ALA A 308 -31.00 3.81 -15.16
N GLU A 309 -30.64 4.50 -16.25
CA GLU A 309 -31.21 4.37 -17.59
C GLU A 309 -30.72 3.10 -18.33
N GLY A 310 -29.82 2.33 -17.72
CA GLY A 310 -29.37 1.04 -18.22
C GLY A 310 -28.15 1.11 -19.14
N TYR A 311 -27.44 2.25 -19.20
CA TYR A 311 -26.15 2.32 -19.87
C TYR A 311 -25.10 1.47 -19.16
N SER A 312 -24.23 0.85 -19.95
CA SER A 312 -23.16 0.03 -19.39
C SER A 312 -22.15 0.90 -18.59
N PRO A 313 -21.59 0.39 -17.48
CA PRO A 313 -20.57 1.11 -16.73
C PRO A 313 -19.37 1.54 -17.58
N ASP A 314 -18.99 0.72 -18.56
CA ASP A 314 -17.88 1.01 -19.48
C ASP A 314 -18.17 2.25 -20.35
N GLN A 315 -19.41 2.42 -20.82
CA GLN A 315 -19.84 3.59 -21.59
C GLN A 315 -19.88 4.87 -20.76
N VAL A 316 -20.33 4.78 -19.50
CA VAL A 316 -20.23 5.90 -18.56
C VAL A 316 -18.76 6.24 -18.29
N GLY A 317 -17.90 5.23 -18.15
CA GLY A 317 -16.46 5.37 -18.00
C GLY A 317 -15.76 6.00 -19.21
N GLU A 318 -16.23 5.73 -20.41
CA GLU A 318 -15.77 6.38 -21.64
C GLU A 318 -16.08 7.88 -21.61
N ALA A 319 -17.33 8.27 -21.32
CA ALA A 319 -17.71 9.67 -21.17
C ALA A 319 -16.91 10.39 -20.06
N MET A 320 -16.66 9.72 -18.93
CA MET A 320 -15.80 10.25 -17.86
C MET A 320 -14.36 10.46 -18.33
N SER A 321 -13.83 9.57 -19.19
CA SER A 321 -12.49 9.68 -19.76
C SER A 321 -12.39 10.85 -20.74
N VAL A 322 -13.41 11.06 -21.58
CA VAL A 322 -13.51 12.24 -22.45
C VAL A 322 -13.59 13.52 -21.61
N ALA A 323 -14.42 13.54 -20.55
CA ALA A 323 -14.51 14.68 -19.65
C ALA A 323 -13.16 14.99 -18.95
N ALA A 324 -12.40 13.96 -18.56
CA ALA A 324 -11.06 14.14 -17.99
C ALA A 324 -10.08 14.77 -19.01
N ASN A 325 -10.15 14.38 -20.28
CA ASN A 325 -9.38 15.03 -21.34
C ASN A 325 -9.82 16.48 -21.55
N LEU A 326 -11.13 16.77 -21.53
CA LEU A 326 -11.64 18.14 -21.61
C LEU A 326 -11.12 19.01 -20.45
N LEU A 327 -11.09 18.49 -19.22
CA LEU A 327 -10.50 19.16 -18.07
C LEU A 327 -9.04 19.54 -18.31
N LEU A 328 -8.23 18.61 -18.84
CA LEU A 328 -6.82 18.87 -19.14
C LEU A 328 -6.64 19.91 -20.27
N LEU A 329 -7.43 19.78 -21.34
CA LEU A 329 -7.32 20.66 -22.52
C LEU A 329 -7.82 22.09 -22.25
N HIS A 330 -8.68 22.28 -21.25
CA HIS A 330 -9.22 23.57 -20.85
C HIS A 330 -8.64 24.07 -19.52
N ASP A 331 -7.63 23.39 -18.95
CA ASP A 331 -6.90 23.88 -17.79
C ASP A 331 -6.08 25.11 -18.23
N PRO A 332 -6.36 26.32 -17.69
CA PRO A 332 -5.58 27.52 -18.04
C PRO A 332 -4.12 27.45 -17.57
N GLY A 333 -3.75 26.39 -16.83
CA GLY A 333 -2.46 26.24 -16.18
C GLY A 333 -2.37 27.08 -14.91
N ARG A 334 -1.32 26.86 -14.13
CA ARG A 334 -1.00 27.70 -12.96
C ARG A 334 -0.19 28.92 -13.41
N SER A 335 -0.59 30.12 -12.99
CA SER A 335 0.26 31.30 -13.07
C SER A 335 1.40 31.19 -12.07
N GLN A 336 2.62 31.60 -12.44
CA GLN A 336 3.83 31.52 -11.58
C GLN A 336 3.68 32.19 -10.21
N ASP A 337 2.74 33.11 -10.03
CA ASP A 337 2.53 33.86 -8.79
C ASP A 337 1.69 33.11 -7.72
N GLN A 338 1.42 31.81 -7.90
CA GLN A 338 0.58 31.00 -6.98
C GLN A 338 1.28 29.78 -6.35
N ASP A 339 2.61 29.67 -6.44
CA ASP A 339 3.42 28.68 -5.70
C ASP A 339 4.10 29.31 -4.47
#